data_AF-A0A934GPU8-F1
#
_entry.id   AF-A0A934GPU8-F1
#
_cell.length_a   1.000
_cell.length_b   1.000
_cell.length_c   1.000
_cell.angle_alpha   90.00
_cell.angle_beta   90.00
_cell.angle_gamma   90.00
#
_symmetry.space_group_name_H-M   'P 1'
#
loop_
_entity.id
_entity.type
_entity.pdbx_description
1 polymer ?
#
loop_
_entity_poly.entity_id
_entity_poly.type
_entity_poly.pdbx_seq_one_letter_code
_entity_poly.pdbx_strand_id
1 'polypeptide(L)'
;MDDAPQLPRPVLDEYANNPFIARLAPLQTRAEILKSLASVPLFAEHERLYPVQLRKHCILRLSRYLEPLERQLQLAERFDMVLRQGYIGRNPLTHDYIRHLQNGHQRIEEKSLHISELLPVENTASSFAIVGCSGMGKSKSIEKILRQYHPFIEHTDPFSLAQIVWLKLDCPHEGSPKTLCINFFSTVDKLIGTKYMDWYGGERKNVGDMMLHMAQVANLHALGVLVIDEIQHLSKSKLGPEALLNFLVTLVNTISVPVILIGTPSAIPLLQQNFRQARRASGLGSVVWDRMPNDATWRHFVDKMWQYVQATIAAALGASGSEVPPVQANNLTASEVPKGASESDPILEALNSLGVADDVGRVLLTEARAQHPSADPLLVVAAIAEKLARSPVRSKKPRAPKQSEAIVQPESDLRRIVEAGRIAGRSAYESLLGGIIKPPLAEIAA
;
A
#
# COMPACT_ATOMS: atom_id res chain seq x y z
N MET A 1 -36.93 28.96 -15.87
CA MET A 1 -38.03 28.24 -15.21
C MET A 1 -37.42 26.98 -14.65
N ASP A 2 -37.21 26.94 -13.34
CA ASP A 2 -37.12 25.74 -12.50
C ASP A 2 -36.75 26.22 -11.09
N ASP A 3 -37.69 26.93 -10.48
CA ASP A 3 -37.66 27.32 -9.07
C ASP A 3 -38.73 26.51 -8.33
N ALA A 4 -38.73 25.19 -8.57
CA ALA A 4 -39.50 24.27 -7.76
C ALA A 4 -38.89 24.28 -6.36
N PRO A 5 -39.67 24.46 -5.29
CA PRO A 5 -39.15 24.42 -3.93
C PRO A 5 -38.48 23.06 -3.74
N GLN A 6 -37.15 23.05 -3.56
CA GLN A 6 -36.41 21.84 -3.25
C GLN A 6 -36.95 21.32 -1.92
N LEU A 7 -37.76 20.25 -1.99
CA LEU A 7 -38.20 19.53 -0.81
C LEU A 7 -36.97 19.22 0.06
N PRO A 8 -37.04 19.41 1.39
CA PRO A 8 -35.92 19.09 2.27
C PRO A 8 -35.52 17.63 2.03
N ARG A 9 -34.21 17.41 1.81
CA ARG A 9 -33.71 16.05 1.55
C ARG A 9 -34.06 15.18 2.76
N PRO A 10 -34.68 14.00 2.56
CA PRO A 10 -34.96 13.10 3.66
C PRO A 10 -33.63 12.68 4.30
N VAL A 11 -33.57 12.75 5.62
CA VAL A 11 -32.43 12.31 6.43
C VAL A 11 -32.93 11.20 7.35
N LEU A 12 -32.12 10.16 7.54
CA LEU A 12 -32.42 9.10 8.49
C LEU A 12 -32.35 9.64 9.93
N ASP A 13 -33.28 9.23 10.78
CA ASP A 13 -33.36 9.73 12.16
C ASP A 13 -32.07 9.41 12.94
N GLU A 14 -31.49 8.23 12.76
CA GLU A 14 -30.22 7.83 13.38
C GLU A 14 -29.03 8.68 12.92
N TYR A 15 -29.11 9.32 11.74
CA TYR A 15 -28.08 10.22 11.24
C TYR A 15 -28.28 11.64 11.75
N ALA A 16 -29.53 12.10 11.79
CA ALA A 16 -29.89 13.41 12.33
C ALA A 16 -29.61 13.51 13.84
N ASN A 17 -29.86 12.43 14.58
CA ASN A 17 -29.72 12.36 16.04
C ASN A 17 -28.29 12.03 16.52
N ASN A 18 -27.32 11.93 15.60
CA ASN A 18 -25.92 11.68 15.93
C ASN A 18 -25.06 12.88 15.52
N PRO A 19 -24.53 13.66 16.47
CA PRO A 19 -23.72 14.84 16.17
C PRO A 19 -22.52 14.58 15.25
N PHE A 20 -21.90 13.39 15.33
CA PHE A 20 -20.79 13.03 14.47
C PHE A 20 -21.19 12.82 13.01
N ILE A 21 -22.44 12.46 12.74
CA ILE A 21 -22.97 12.26 11.38
C ILE A 21 -23.64 13.54 10.88
N ALA A 22 -24.41 14.22 11.72
CA ALA A 22 -25.15 15.43 11.37
C ALA A 22 -24.26 16.59 10.90
N ARG A 23 -22.99 16.64 11.36
CA ARG A 23 -21.99 17.63 10.93
C ARG A 23 -21.26 17.26 9.64
N LEU A 24 -21.41 16.04 9.12
CA LEU A 24 -20.84 15.66 7.82
C LEU A 24 -21.60 16.33 6.68
N ALA A 25 -20.99 16.37 5.49
CA ALA A 25 -21.69 16.78 4.28
C ALA A 25 -22.97 15.94 4.09
N PRO A 26 -24.05 16.51 3.53
CA PRO A 26 -25.30 15.77 3.30
C PRO A 26 -25.08 14.64 2.29
N LEU A 27 -25.97 13.64 2.31
CA LEU A 27 -25.98 12.57 1.32
C LEU A 27 -26.07 13.16 -0.10
N GLN A 28 -25.09 12.79 -0.91
CA GLN A 28 -24.97 13.27 -2.28
C GLN A 28 -25.69 12.33 -3.24
N THR A 29 -26.31 12.90 -4.27
CA THR A 29 -26.84 12.09 -5.37
C THR A 29 -25.69 11.56 -6.24
N ARG A 30 -25.94 10.51 -7.03
CA ARG A 30 -24.94 9.97 -7.97
C ARG A 30 -24.38 11.04 -8.92
N ALA A 31 -25.23 11.94 -9.40
CA ALA A 31 -24.82 13.04 -10.27
C ALA A 31 -23.88 14.02 -9.57
N GLU A 32 -24.14 14.33 -8.30
CA GLU A 32 -23.28 15.19 -7.47
C GLU A 32 -21.92 14.54 -7.21
N ILE A 33 -21.90 13.24 -6.91
CA ILE A 33 -20.67 12.48 -6.68
C ILE A 33 -19.83 12.43 -7.96
N LEU A 34 -20.44 12.14 -9.11
CA LEU A 34 -19.72 12.15 -10.39
C LEU A 34 -19.13 13.54 -10.66
N LYS A 35 -19.90 14.60 -10.47
CA LYS A 35 -19.42 15.97 -10.66
C LYS A 35 -18.28 16.33 -9.72
N SER A 36 -18.33 15.93 -8.44
CA SER A 36 -17.31 16.25 -7.43
C SER A 36 -16.02 15.43 -7.62
N LEU A 37 -16.13 14.20 -8.11
CA LEU A 37 -15.00 13.33 -8.42
C LEU A 37 -14.28 13.75 -9.71
N ALA A 38 -15.01 14.32 -10.68
CA ALA A 38 -14.40 14.75 -11.94
C ALA A 38 -13.26 15.75 -11.71
N SER A 39 -12.22 15.63 -12.54
CA SER A 39 -11.08 16.54 -12.56
C SER A 39 -10.69 16.79 -14.00
N VAL A 40 -11.09 17.94 -14.52
CA VAL A 40 -10.81 18.34 -15.89
C VAL A 40 -9.47 19.10 -15.91
N PRO A 41 -8.53 18.77 -16.82
CA PRO A 41 -7.29 19.50 -16.95
C PRO A 41 -7.56 20.93 -17.42
N LEU A 42 -6.68 21.87 -17.03
CA LEU A 42 -6.67 23.20 -17.62
C LEU A 42 -6.37 23.07 -19.11
N PHE A 43 -7.28 23.59 -19.91
CA PHE A 43 -7.19 23.57 -21.36
C PHE A 43 -7.83 24.83 -21.93
N ALA A 44 -7.14 25.48 -22.85
CA ALA A 44 -7.70 26.54 -23.67
C ALA A 44 -7.37 26.30 -25.15
N GLU A 45 -8.29 26.65 -26.05
CA GLU A 45 -8.12 26.32 -27.47
C GLU A 45 -6.87 26.97 -28.09
N HIS A 46 -6.49 28.17 -27.67
CA HIS A 46 -5.30 28.85 -28.17
C HIS A 46 -3.99 28.14 -27.79
N GLU A 47 -3.99 27.27 -26.78
CA GLU A 47 -2.81 26.48 -26.40
C GLU A 47 -2.38 25.51 -27.53
N ARG A 48 -3.27 25.25 -28.50
CA ARG A 48 -2.98 24.57 -29.77
C ARG A 48 -1.85 25.23 -30.56
N LEU A 49 -1.72 26.55 -30.44
CA LEU A 49 -0.76 27.37 -31.19
C LEU A 49 0.57 27.54 -30.44
N TYR A 50 0.70 26.98 -29.23
CA TYR A 50 1.94 27.10 -28.48
C TYR A 50 3.11 26.40 -29.19
N PRO A 51 4.35 26.90 -28.98
CA PRO A 51 5.56 26.20 -29.38
C PRO A 51 5.56 24.74 -28.92
N VAL A 52 6.18 23.86 -29.72
CA VAL A 52 6.24 22.40 -29.47
C VAL A 52 6.70 22.08 -28.04
N GLN A 53 7.66 22.86 -27.53
CA GLN A 53 8.21 22.71 -26.18
C GLN A 53 7.13 22.92 -25.12
N LEU A 54 6.35 24.00 -25.21
CA LEU A 54 5.26 24.30 -24.27
C LEU A 54 4.11 23.29 -24.39
N ARG A 55 3.79 22.84 -25.61
CA ARG A 55 2.74 21.81 -25.82
C ARG A 55 3.06 20.50 -25.11
N LYS A 56 4.33 20.07 -25.07
CA LYS A 56 4.74 18.89 -24.28
C LYS A 56 4.43 19.05 -22.79
N HIS A 57 4.58 20.26 -22.23
CA HIS A 57 4.20 20.55 -20.85
C HIS A 57 2.68 20.59 -20.65
N CYS A 58 1.90 21.02 -21.65
CA CYS A 58 0.44 20.95 -21.59
C CYS A 58 -0.06 19.50 -21.47
N ILE A 59 0.57 18.54 -22.16
CA ILE A 59 0.23 17.11 -22.04
C ILE A 59 0.36 16.63 -20.60
N LEU A 60 1.35 17.12 -19.84
CA LEU A 60 1.53 16.72 -18.43
C LEU A 60 0.34 17.12 -17.54
N ARG A 61 -0.52 18.05 -17.96
CA ARG A 61 -1.77 18.38 -17.24
C ARG A 61 -2.76 17.22 -17.22
N LEU A 62 -2.67 16.29 -18.18
CA LEU A 62 -3.46 15.06 -18.20
C LEU A 62 -3.17 14.14 -17.00
N SER A 63 -2.02 14.30 -16.33
CA SER A 63 -1.76 13.61 -15.05
C SER A 63 -2.79 13.95 -13.96
N ARG A 64 -3.51 15.07 -14.10
CA ARG A 64 -4.57 15.52 -13.19
C ARG A 64 -5.97 15.20 -13.71
N TYR A 65 -6.09 14.65 -14.93
CA TYR A 65 -7.36 14.26 -15.50
C TYR A 65 -7.94 13.07 -14.74
N LEU A 66 -9.19 13.18 -14.33
CA LEU A 66 -9.95 12.08 -13.75
C LEU A 66 -11.37 12.17 -14.27
N GLU A 67 -11.73 11.20 -15.12
CA GLU A 67 -13.11 10.94 -15.49
C GLU A 67 -13.67 9.89 -14.52
N PRO A 68 -14.69 10.22 -13.73
CA PRO A 68 -15.27 9.29 -12.78
C PRO A 68 -16.12 8.27 -13.54
N LEU A 69 -15.84 6.99 -13.29
CA LEU A 69 -16.59 5.87 -13.83
C LEU A 69 -17.42 5.24 -12.72
N GLU A 70 -18.25 4.26 -13.08
CA GLU A 70 -19.07 3.49 -12.16
C GLU A 70 -18.28 2.94 -10.96
N ARG A 71 -17.04 2.47 -11.17
CA ARG A 71 -16.20 1.97 -10.08
C ARG A 71 -15.81 3.03 -9.05
N GLN A 72 -15.59 4.29 -9.45
CA GLN A 72 -15.30 5.38 -8.52
C GLN A 72 -16.57 5.85 -7.80
N LEU A 73 -17.71 5.84 -8.50
CA LEU A 73 -19.02 6.12 -7.90
C LEU A 73 -19.35 5.10 -6.80
N GLN A 74 -19.26 3.82 -7.11
CA GLN A 74 -19.47 2.74 -6.13
C GLN A 74 -18.49 2.82 -4.97
N LEU A 75 -17.23 3.20 -5.21
CA LEU A 75 -16.26 3.40 -4.14
C LEU A 75 -16.66 4.56 -3.22
N ALA A 76 -17.15 5.67 -3.78
CA ALA A 76 -17.60 6.82 -3.00
C ALA A 76 -18.86 6.50 -2.18
N GLU A 77 -19.83 5.81 -2.76
CA GLU A 77 -21.02 5.31 -2.05
C GLU A 77 -20.61 4.40 -0.87
N ARG A 78 -19.73 3.42 -1.12
CA ARG A 78 -19.23 2.53 -0.06
C ARG A 78 -18.47 3.28 1.02
N PHE A 79 -17.65 4.27 0.66
CA PHE A 79 -16.92 5.08 1.64
C PHE A 79 -17.88 5.83 2.57
N ASP A 80 -18.89 6.52 2.02
CA ASP A 80 -19.88 7.26 2.82
C ASP A 80 -20.66 6.32 3.75
N MET A 81 -21.10 5.17 3.24
CA MET A 81 -21.76 4.13 4.04
C MET A 81 -20.90 3.68 5.21
N VAL A 82 -19.62 3.34 4.97
CA VAL A 82 -18.70 2.89 6.04
C VAL A 82 -18.44 3.98 7.07
N LEU A 83 -18.26 5.22 6.62
CA LEU A 83 -18.03 6.36 7.50
C LEU A 83 -19.21 6.60 8.43
N ARG A 84 -20.43 6.69 7.89
CA ARG A 84 -21.64 6.95 8.68
C ARG A 84 -22.00 5.77 9.57
N GLN A 85 -21.96 4.55 9.03
CA GLN A 85 -22.26 3.34 9.80
C GLN A 85 -21.31 3.21 11.00
N GLY A 86 -20.02 3.52 10.81
CA GLY A 86 -19.05 3.51 11.91
C GLY A 86 -19.32 4.53 13.01
N TYR A 87 -20.11 5.58 12.76
CA TYR A 87 -20.48 6.55 13.79
C TYR A 87 -21.75 6.19 14.56
N ILE A 88 -22.62 5.33 14.03
CA ILE A 88 -23.91 4.99 14.65
C ILE A 88 -23.70 4.45 16.07
N GLY A 89 -22.85 3.44 16.24
CA GLY A 89 -22.53 2.85 17.56
C GLY A 89 -21.64 3.71 18.45
N ARG A 90 -21.28 4.93 18.02
CA ARG A 90 -20.39 5.86 18.72
C ARG A 90 -21.05 7.21 18.95
N ASN A 91 -22.38 7.24 19.07
CA ASN A 91 -23.12 8.47 19.27
C ASN A 91 -22.70 9.14 20.61
N PRO A 92 -22.23 10.40 20.60
CA PRO A 92 -21.79 11.10 21.81
C PRO A 92 -22.95 11.57 22.70
N LEU A 93 -24.19 11.58 22.18
CA LEU A 93 -25.38 11.88 22.98
C LEU A 93 -25.92 10.64 23.71
N THR A 94 -25.47 9.44 23.32
CA THR A 94 -25.78 8.20 24.03
C THR A 94 -24.62 7.82 24.95
N HIS A 95 -24.82 6.79 25.77
CA HIS A 95 -23.74 6.25 26.60
C HIS A 95 -22.69 5.47 25.79
N ASP A 96 -22.91 5.19 24.50
CA ASP A 96 -22.08 4.25 23.73
C ASP A 96 -20.67 4.82 23.47
N TYR A 97 -20.58 6.11 23.14
CA TYR A 97 -19.29 6.77 22.98
C TYR A 97 -18.47 6.77 24.28
N ILE A 98 -19.12 7.06 25.41
CA ILE A 98 -18.46 7.07 26.72
C ILE A 98 -18.01 5.65 27.11
N ARG A 99 -18.83 4.63 26.85
CA ARG A 99 -18.45 3.22 27.06
C ARG A 99 -17.24 2.83 26.22
N HIS A 100 -17.14 3.26 24.97
CA HIS A 100 -15.96 3.04 24.14
C HIS A 100 -14.68 3.63 24.75
N LEU A 101 -14.77 4.83 25.35
CA LEU A 101 -13.64 5.46 26.04
C LEU A 101 -13.24 4.73 27.32
N GLN A 102 -14.23 4.27 28.10
CA GLN A 102 -14.01 3.51 29.34
C GLN A 102 -13.40 2.13 29.06
N ASN A 103 -13.95 1.39 28.09
CA ASN A 103 -13.39 0.12 27.63
C ASN A 103 -11.96 0.30 27.10
N GLY A 104 -11.68 1.41 26.39
CA GLY A 104 -10.34 1.73 25.92
C GLY A 104 -9.34 2.04 27.04
N HIS A 105 -9.78 2.75 28.08
CA HIS A 105 -8.97 3.02 29.27
C HIS A 105 -8.59 1.74 30.01
N GLN A 106 -9.56 0.85 30.24
CA GLN A 106 -9.30 -0.45 30.88
C GLN A 106 -8.27 -1.28 30.10
N ARG A 107 -8.36 -1.29 28.76
CA ARG A 107 -7.38 -1.98 27.91
C ARG A 107 -5.95 -1.48 28.11
N ILE A 108 -5.78 -0.19 28.36
CA ILE A 108 -4.47 0.40 28.67
C ILE A 108 -4.00 -0.04 30.07
N GLU A 109 -4.87 0.01 31.08
CA GLU A 109 -4.50 -0.38 32.46
C GLU A 109 -4.08 -1.85 32.54
N GLU A 110 -4.82 -2.74 31.90
CA GLU A 110 -4.56 -4.18 31.85
C GLU A 110 -3.53 -4.58 30.78
N LYS A 111 -3.06 -3.63 29.96
CA LYS A 111 -2.09 -3.83 28.87
C LYS A 111 -2.50 -4.92 27.87
N SER A 112 -3.78 -5.02 27.55
CA SER A 112 -4.31 -6.01 26.62
C SER A 112 -5.42 -5.46 25.75
N LEU A 113 -5.36 -5.78 24.45
CA LEU A 113 -6.38 -5.38 23.47
C LEU A 113 -7.59 -6.32 23.46
N HIS A 114 -7.50 -7.49 24.09
CA HIS A 114 -8.46 -8.60 23.95
C HIS A 114 -9.31 -8.83 25.20
N ILE A 115 -9.36 -7.85 26.10
CA ILE A 115 -10.14 -7.96 27.34
C ILE A 115 -11.62 -7.91 27.00
N SER A 116 -12.40 -8.75 27.69
CA SER A 116 -13.86 -8.71 27.64
C SER A 116 -14.36 -7.31 27.98
N GLU A 117 -15.27 -6.79 27.17
CA GLU A 117 -15.84 -5.46 27.39
C GLU A 117 -16.52 -5.41 28.76
N LEU A 118 -16.08 -4.47 29.61
CA LEU A 118 -16.74 -4.16 30.88
C LEU A 118 -18.18 -3.71 30.62
N LEU A 119 -18.36 -2.91 29.57
CA LEU A 119 -19.62 -2.35 29.15
C LEU A 119 -19.88 -2.77 27.69
N PRO A 120 -20.92 -3.57 27.42
CA PRO A 120 -21.25 -4.00 26.07
C PRO A 120 -21.49 -2.80 25.17
N VAL A 121 -20.87 -2.78 24.00
CA VAL A 121 -21.16 -1.78 22.97
C VAL A 121 -21.53 -2.46 21.66
N GLU A 122 -22.50 -1.89 20.96
CA GLU A 122 -22.88 -2.38 19.64
C GLU A 122 -21.81 -2.00 18.63
N ASN A 123 -21.17 -3.02 18.06
CA ASN A 123 -20.19 -2.79 17.01
C ASN A 123 -20.86 -2.63 15.64
N THR A 124 -20.92 -1.37 15.19
CA THR A 124 -21.43 -0.99 13.87
C THR A 124 -20.32 -0.77 12.83
N ALA A 125 -19.04 -0.90 13.22
CA ALA A 125 -17.94 -0.64 12.32
C ALA A 125 -17.81 -1.72 11.24
N SER A 126 -17.47 -1.28 10.03
CA SER A 126 -17.25 -2.16 8.88
C SER A 126 -15.90 -1.90 8.24
N SER A 127 -15.44 -2.87 7.44
CA SER A 127 -14.21 -2.74 6.66
C SER A 127 -14.37 -3.32 5.28
N PHE A 128 -13.66 -2.74 4.31
CA PHE A 128 -13.52 -3.30 2.98
C PHE A 128 -12.11 -3.10 2.44
N ALA A 129 -11.78 -3.82 1.38
CA ALA A 129 -10.49 -3.72 0.72
C ALA A 129 -10.64 -3.36 -0.75
N ILE A 130 -9.70 -2.55 -1.25
CA ILE A 130 -9.55 -2.17 -2.65
C ILE A 130 -8.26 -2.82 -3.16
N VAL A 131 -8.41 -3.77 -4.08
CA VAL A 131 -7.27 -4.57 -4.57
C VAL A 131 -7.15 -4.45 -6.06
N GLY A 132 -5.96 -4.10 -6.55
CA GLY A 132 -5.72 -4.02 -7.99
C GLY A 132 -4.27 -3.71 -8.34
N CYS A 133 -3.91 -3.87 -9.61
CA CYS A 133 -2.54 -3.61 -10.07
C CYS A 133 -2.06 -2.19 -9.72
N SER A 134 -0.74 -2.03 -9.55
CA SER A 134 -0.16 -0.70 -9.33
C SER A 134 -0.41 0.21 -10.53
N GLY A 135 -0.56 1.52 -10.28
CA GLY A 135 -0.85 2.51 -11.32
C GLY A 135 -2.31 2.55 -11.83
N MET A 136 -3.22 1.70 -11.34
CA MET A 136 -4.63 1.69 -11.79
C MET A 136 -5.50 2.80 -11.16
N GLY A 137 -4.91 3.72 -10.39
CA GLY A 137 -5.62 4.87 -9.81
C GLY A 137 -6.38 4.59 -8.52
N LYS A 138 -6.09 3.49 -7.79
CA LYS A 138 -6.73 3.16 -6.49
C LYS A 138 -6.55 4.28 -5.46
N SER A 139 -5.29 4.59 -5.12
CA SER A 139 -4.92 5.62 -4.15
C SER A 139 -5.42 7.00 -4.58
N LYS A 140 -5.34 7.31 -5.88
CA LYS A 140 -5.84 8.56 -6.43
C LYS A 140 -7.36 8.71 -6.27
N SER A 141 -8.10 7.61 -6.48
CA SER A 141 -9.56 7.59 -6.36
C SER A 141 -10.00 7.77 -4.91
N ILE A 142 -9.38 7.03 -3.97
CA ILE A 142 -9.71 7.22 -2.54
C ILE A 142 -9.35 8.62 -2.08
N GLU A 143 -8.19 9.18 -2.45
CA GLU A 143 -7.79 10.54 -2.07
C GLU A 143 -8.75 11.60 -2.60
N LYS A 144 -9.30 11.41 -3.80
CA LYS A 144 -10.29 12.31 -4.37
C LYS A 144 -11.62 12.25 -3.61
N ILE A 145 -12.01 11.06 -3.11
CA ILE A 145 -13.17 10.87 -2.24
C ILE A 145 -12.93 11.51 -0.87
N LEU A 146 -11.80 11.24 -0.22
CA LEU A 146 -11.44 11.79 1.09
C LEU A 146 -11.47 13.33 1.09
N ARG A 147 -11.00 13.96 0.01
CA ARG A 147 -11.04 15.42 -0.16
C ARG A 147 -12.44 16.05 -0.21
N GLN A 148 -13.49 15.25 -0.35
CA GLN A 148 -14.88 15.74 -0.27
C GLN A 148 -15.34 15.96 1.16
N TYR A 149 -14.60 15.40 2.13
CA TYR A 149 -14.88 15.51 3.55
C TYR A 149 -13.79 16.35 4.20
N HIS A 150 -14.18 17.27 5.08
CA HIS A 150 -13.22 17.96 5.92
C HIS A 150 -12.53 16.93 6.82
N PRO A 151 -11.18 16.95 6.97
CA PRO A 151 -10.47 15.86 7.62
C PRO A 151 -10.75 15.74 9.12
N PHE A 152 -11.15 16.83 9.80
CA PHE A 152 -11.62 16.80 11.19
C PHE A 152 -12.72 17.85 11.45
N ILE A 153 -13.58 17.67 12.45
CA ILE A 153 -14.65 18.61 12.78
C ILE A 153 -14.53 18.95 14.26
N GLU A 154 -14.49 20.24 14.58
CA GLU A 154 -14.54 20.69 15.97
C GLU A 154 -15.99 20.81 16.44
N HIS A 155 -16.28 20.16 17.56
CA HIS A 155 -17.52 20.30 18.30
C HIS A 155 -17.23 21.17 19.52
N THR A 156 -18.09 22.17 19.75
CA THR A 156 -18.01 23.08 20.90
C THR A 156 -19.20 22.95 21.85
N ASP A 157 -20.31 22.42 21.36
CA ASP A 157 -21.56 22.21 22.11
C ASP A 157 -22.29 20.97 21.56
N PRO A 158 -22.87 20.10 22.40
CA PRO A 158 -22.86 20.11 23.88
C PRO A 158 -21.56 19.59 24.52
N PHE A 159 -20.58 19.18 23.72
CA PHE A 159 -19.28 18.70 24.17
C PHE A 159 -18.15 19.31 23.34
N SER A 160 -16.97 19.45 23.94
CA SER A 160 -15.77 19.94 23.27
C SER A 160 -14.94 18.76 22.75
N LEU A 161 -14.90 18.56 21.43
CA LEU A 161 -14.18 17.43 20.83
C LEU A 161 -13.75 17.72 19.39
N ALA A 162 -12.51 17.35 19.05
CA ALA A 162 -12.05 17.29 17.67
C ALA A 162 -12.34 15.88 17.10
N GLN A 163 -13.37 15.77 16.26
CA GLN A 163 -13.76 14.55 15.55
C GLN A 163 -12.89 14.39 14.30
N ILE A 164 -12.08 13.36 14.19
CA ILE A 164 -11.32 13.06 12.97
C ILE A 164 -12.23 12.26 12.03
N VAL A 165 -12.56 12.83 10.87
CA VAL A 165 -13.47 12.18 9.91
C VAL A 165 -12.78 11.02 9.22
N TRP A 166 -11.53 11.22 8.81
CA TRP A 166 -10.73 10.18 8.18
C TRP A 166 -9.24 10.38 8.43
N LEU A 167 -8.49 9.29 8.43
CA LEU A 167 -7.02 9.30 8.46
C LEU A 167 -6.51 8.33 7.40
N LYS A 168 -5.60 8.78 6.53
CA LYS A 168 -4.93 7.92 5.56
C LYS A 168 -3.47 7.72 5.97
N LEU A 169 -3.04 6.46 6.04
CA LEU A 169 -1.66 6.07 6.31
C LEU A 169 -1.17 5.14 5.20
N ASP A 170 0.11 5.24 4.86
CA ASP A 170 0.76 4.24 4.03
C ASP A 170 1.37 3.15 4.92
N CYS A 171 1.16 1.89 4.55
CA CYS A 171 1.75 0.76 5.25
C CYS A 171 3.28 0.84 5.13
N PRO A 172 4.03 0.85 6.25
CA PRO A 172 5.49 0.93 6.22
C PRO A 172 6.10 -0.17 5.34
N HIS A 173 7.17 0.13 4.60
CA HIS A 173 7.77 -0.81 3.65
C HIS A 173 8.24 -2.13 4.28
N GLU A 174 8.70 -2.07 5.54
CA GLU A 174 9.09 -3.24 6.33
C GLU A 174 7.90 -3.92 7.05
N GLY A 175 6.67 -3.45 6.85
CA GLY A 175 5.46 -3.97 7.50
C GLY A 175 5.46 -3.82 9.03
N SER A 176 6.29 -2.91 9.57
CA SER A 176 6.49 -2.77 11.02
C SER A 176 5.28 -2.12 11.70
N PRO A 177 4.60 -2.80 12.64
CA PRO A 177 3.47 -2.21 13.37
C PRO A 177 3.87 -0.98 14.19
N LYS A 178 5.11 -0.97 14.70
CA LYS A 178 5.68 0.18 15.41
C LYS A 178 5.69 1.43 14.54
N THR A 179 6.17 1.27 13.30
CA THR A 179 6.27 2.39 12.35
C THR A 179 4.88 2.88 11.94
N LEU A 180 3.90 1.99 11.82
CA LEU A 180 2.52 2.40 11.58
C LEU A 180 1.97 3.25 12.73
N CYS A 181 2.21 2.85 13.99
CA CYS A 181 1.77 3.63 15.16
C CYS A 181 2.44 5.01 15.20
N ILE A 182 3.75 5.08 14.90
CA ILE A 182 4.49 6.35 14.78
C ILE A 182 3.85 7.25 13.71
N ASN A 183 3.57 6.70 12.52
CA ASN A 183 2.94 7.43 11.43
C ASN A 183 1.53 7.90 11.82
N PHE A 184 0.76 7.06 12.53
CA PHE A 184 -0.55 7.42 13.06
C PHE A 184 -0.47 8.63 13.98
N PHE A 185 0.32 8.56 15.07
CA PHE A 185 0.44 9.65 16.03
C PHE A 185 0.95 10.94 15.38
N SER A 186 1.98 10.85 14.52
CA SER A 186 2.50 12.00 13.78
C SER A 186 1.45 12.64 12.87
N THR A 187 0.58 11.84 12.24
CA THR A 187 -0.47 12.35 11.36
C THR A 187 -1.59 13.01 12.15
N VAL A 188 -1.98 12.43 13.29
CA VAL A 188 -2.96 13.04 14.21
C VAL A 188 -2.42 14.37 14.75
N ASP A 189 -1.19 14.41 15.22
CA ASP A 189 -0.55 15.63 15.75
C ASP A 189 -0.50 16.76 14.71
N LYS A 190 -0.18 16.43 13.45
CA LYS A 190 -0.22 17.39 12.34
C LYS A 190 -1.64 17.87 12.02
N LEU A 191 -2.64 17.03 12.22
CA LEU A 191 -4.01 17.32 11.84
C LEU A 191 -4.72 18.23 12.84
N ILE A 192 -4.55 17.97 14.14
CA ILE A 192 -5.29 18.64 15.22
C ILE A 192 -4.39 19.35 16.25
N GLY A 193 -3.07 19.39 16.04
CA GLY A 193 -2.13 20.15 16.89
C GLY A 193 -1.79 19.50 18.23
N THR A 194 -1.93 18.18 18.36
CA THR A 194 -1.62 17.42 19.57
C THR A 194 -0.13 17.01 19.65
N LYS A 195 0.26 16.27 20.70
CA LYS A 195 1.63 15.78 20.94
C LYS A 195 1.68 14.28 21.27
N TYR A 196 0.81 13.49 20.65
CA TYR A 196 0.75 12.03 20.86
C TYR A 196 2.02 11.31 20.46
N MET A 197 2.74 11.81 19.45
CA MET A 197 4.01 11.24 19.03
C MET A 197 5.05 11.34 20.16
N ASP A 198 5.08 12.44 20.89
CA ASP A 198 6.00 12.63 22.02
C ASP A 198 5.60 11.74 23.20
N TRP A 199 4.30 11.61 23.47
CA TRP A 199 3.78 10.86 24.61
C TRP A 199 3.83 9.34 24.42
N TYR A 200 3.48 8.86 23.23
CA TYR A 200 3.25 7.44 22.94
C TYR A 200 4.19 6.88 21.88
N GLY A 201 4.81 7.72 21.04
CA GLY A 201 5.65 7.32 19.91
C GLY A 201 7.15 7.15 20.19
N GLY A 202 7.60 7.31 21.44
CA GLY A 202 9.03 7.29 21.79
C GLY A 202 9.75 5.97 21.47
N GLU A 203 11.04 6.03 21.16
CA GLU A 203 11.83 4.87 20.70
C GLU A 203 11.83 3.68 21.67
N ARG A 204 11.74 3.93 22.97
CA ARG A 204 11.76 2.89 24.02
C ARG A 204 10.40 2.26 24.29
N LYS A 205 9.33 2.70 23.62
CA LYS A 205 7.98 2.18 23.83
C LYS A 205 7.78 0.83 23.14
N ASN A 206 7.05 -0.05 23.83
CA ASN A 206 6.64 -1.34 23.29
C ASN A 206 5.56 -1.14 22.22
N VAL A 207 5.64 -1.90 21.13
CA VAL A 207 4.65 -1.90 20.05
C VAL A 207 3.24 -2.19 20.57
N GLY A 208 3.09 -3.14 21.50
CA GLY A 208 1.78 -3.44 22.12
C GLY A 208 1.17 -2.22 22.82
N ASP A 209 1.97 -1.52 23.63
CA ASP A 209 1.53 -0.29 24.31
C ASP A 209 1.18 0.82 23.30
N MET A 210 1.96 0.95 22.21
CA MET A 210 1.68 1.92 21.15
C MET A 210 0.35 1.62 20.45
N MET A 211 0.03 0.35 20.22
CA MET A 211 -1.22 -0.08 19.59
C MET A 211 -2.43 0.16 20.50
N LEU A 212 -2.27 -0.04 21.82
CA LEU A 212 -3.27 0.33 22.83
C LEU A 212 -3.54 1.83 22.83
N HIS A 213 -2.49 2.66 22.83
CA HIS A 213 -2.66 4.10 22.76
C HIS A 213 -3.22 4.57 21.42
N MET A 214 -2.84 3.95 20.30
CA MET A 214 -3.41 4.24 18.98
C MET A 214 -4.93 3.99 18.97
N ALA A 215 -5.37 2.87 19.54
CA ALA A 215 -6.79 2.55 19.71
C ALA A 215 -7.51 3.61 20.57
N GLN A 216 -6.92 3.99 21.70
CA GLN A 216 -7.51 5.00 22.58
C GLN A 216 -7.60 6.37 21.93
N VAL A 217 -6.56 6.81 21.22
CA VAL A 217 -6.54 8.09 20.50
C VAL A 217 -7.58 8.08 19.37
N ALA A 218 -7.73 6.96 18.66
CA ALA A 218 -8.78 6.79 17.65
C ALA A 218 -10.18 6.94 18.24
N ASN A 219 -10.43 6.38 19.44
CA ASN A 219 -11.71 6.56 20.13
C ASN A 219 -11.88 7.99 20.66
N LEU A 220 -10.86 8.56 21.30
CA LEU A 220 -10.89 9.90 21.90
C LEU A 220 -11.22 10.99 20.88
N HIS A 221 -10.80 10.82 19.63
CA HIS A 221 -11.06 11.74 18.55
C HIS A 221 -12.16 11.26 17.59
N ALA A 222 -12.98 10.28 18.01
CA ALA A 222 -14.05 9.72 17.20
C ALA A 222 -13.62 9.48 15.73
N LEU A 223 -12.52 8.76 15.52
CA LEU A 223 -11.96 8.52 14.19
C LEU A 223 -12.98 7.81 13.30
N GLY A 224 -13.45 8.47 12.24
CA GLY A 224 -14.49 7.97 11.36
C GLY A 224 -14.04 6.79 10.53
N VAL A 225 -12.97 6.94 9.76
CA VAL A 225 -12.39 5.86 8.93
C VAL A 225 -10.86 5.91 8.94
N LEU A 226 -10.22 4.78 9.17
CA LEU A 226 -8.78 4.60 8.96
C LEU A 226 -8.51 3.94 7.60
N VAL A 227 -7.87 4.65 6.68
CA VAL A 227 -7.43 4.12 5.38
C VAL A 227 -5.96 3.72 5.48
N ILE A 228 -5.64 2.47 5.12
CA ILE A 228 -4.27 1.97 5.06
C ILE A 228 -3.94 1.56 3.63
N ASP A 229 -3.03 2.31 3.01
CA ASP A 229 -2.56 2.06 1.65
C ASP A 229 -1.35 1.11 1.62
N GLU A 230 -1.07 0.53 0.46
CA GLU A 230 0.06 -0.37 0.23
C GLU A 230 0.16 -1.56 1.21
N ILE A 231 -0.99 -2.12 1.62
CA ILE A 231 -1.09 -3.18 2.64
C ILE A 231 -0.28 -4.45 2.32
N GLN A 232 0.09 -4.67 1.07
CA GLN A 232 0.98 -5.79 0.69
C GLN A 232 2.37 -5.69 1.33
N HIS A 233 2.78 -4.53 1.86
CA HIS A 233 4.02 -4.40 2.60
C HIS A 233 4.04 -5.23 3.89
N LEU A 234 2.89 -5.64 4.42
CA LEU A 234 2.81 -6.53 5.58
C LEU A 234 3.44 -7.89 5.36
N SER A 235 3.36 -8.43 4.14
CA SER A 235 4.03 -9.70 3.81
C SER A 235 5.54 -9.64 3.98
N LYS A 236 6.14 -8.44 4.08
CA LYS A 236 7.58 -8.22 4.25
C LYS A 236 8.00 -8.08 5.72
N SER A 237 7.05 -8.14 6.65
CA SER A 237 7.31 -8.01 8.09
C SER A 237 8.18 -9.15 8.62
N LYS A 238 9.26 -8.79 9.33
CA LYS A 238 10.14 -9.74 10.04
C LYS A 238 9.42 -10.47 11.20
N LEU A 239 8.40 -9.82 11.77
CA LEU A 239 7.57 -10.36 12.86
C LEU A 239 6.36 -11.14 12.32
N GLY A 240 6.28 -11.33 11.00
CA GLY A 240 5.11 -11.88 10.32
C GLY A 240 4.00 -10.83 10.11
N PRO A 241 3.10 -11.06 9.14
CA PRO A 241 1.98 -10.16 8.87
C PRO A 241 0.87 -10.24 9.94
N GLU A 242 0.85 -11.30 10.75
CA GLU A 242 -0.24 -11.63 11.67
C GLU A 242 -0.43 -10.59 12.77
N ALA A 243 0.64 -10.09 13.38
CA ALA A 243 0.54 -9.16 14.51
C ALA A 243 -0.22 -7.88 14.13
N LEU A 244 0.13 -7.26 12.99
CA LEU A 244 -0.60 -6.08 12.53
C LEU A 244 -1.99 -6.45 12.02
N LEU A 245 -2.13 -7.53 11.26
CA LEU A 245 -3.46 -7.91 10.75
C LEU A 245 -4.45 -8.16 11.88
N ASN A 246 -4.03 -8.86 12.94
CA ASN A 246 -4.84 -9.09 14.13
C ASN A 246 -5.25 -7.77 14.78
N PHE A 247 -4.35 -6.79 14.83
CA PHE A 247 -4.67 -5.47 15.33
C PHE A 247 -5.65 -4.69 14.46
N LEU A 248 -5.52 -4.75 13.13
CA LEU A 248 -6.49 -4.12 12.23
C LEU A 248 -7.87 -4.77 12.37
N VAL A 249 -7.91 -6.09 12.57
CA VAL A 249 -9.14 -6.80 12.90
C VAL A 249 -9.69 -6.36 14.26
N THR A 250 -8.84 -6.20 15.28
CA THR A 250 -9.24 -5.66 16.59
C THR A 250 -9.76 -4.22 16.52
N LEU A 251 -9.16 -3.37 15.68
CA LEU A 251 -9.64 -2.01 15.45
C LEU A 251 -11.09 -2.00 14.96
N VAL A 252 -11.42 -2.90 14.02
CA VAL A 252 -12.79 -3.02 13.51
C VAL A 252 -13.70 -3.72 14.53
N ASN A 253 -13.29 -4.85 15.08
CA ASN A 253 -14.16 -5.76 15.82
C ASN A 253 -14.36 -5.38 17.30
N THR A 254 -13.39 -4.70 17.91
CA THR A 254 -13.33 -4.47 19.36
C THR A 254 -13.28 -2.98 19.71
N ILE A 255 -12.69 -2.17 18.83
CA ILE A 255 -12.56 -0.72 19.03
C ILE A 255 -13.64 0.03 18.23
N SER A 256 -14.33 -0.65 17.29
CA SER A 256 -15.39 -0.08 16.45
C SER A 256 -14.93 1.11 15.60
N VAL A 257 -13.71 1.03 15.08
CA VAL A 257 -13.17 1.96 14.11
C VAL A 257 -13.17 1.31 12.73
N PRO A 258 -13.91 1.86 11.75
CA PRO A 258 -13.87 1.38 10.38
C PRO A 258 -12.47 1.45 9.75
N VAL A 259 -12.11 0.42 8.99
CA VAL A 259 -10.81 0.33 8.31
C VAL A 259 -10.99 0.05 6.82
N ILE A 260 -10.34 0.81 5.96
CA ILE A 260 -10.27 0.56 4.50
C ILE A 260 -8.84 0.19 4.14
N LEU A 261 -8.67 -0.95 3.47
CA LEU A 261 -7.35 -1.45 3.07
C LEU A 261 -7.17 -1.29 1.56
N ILE A 262 -6.03 -0.77 1.13
CA ILE A 262 -5.69 -0.63 -0.29
C ILE A 262 -4.40 -1.38 -0.56
N GLY A 263 -4.37 -2.16 -1.63
CA GLY A 263 -3.17 -2.89 -2.00
C GLY A 263 -3.19 -3.53 -3.37
N THR A 264 -2.10 -4.24 -3.66
CA THR A 264 -1.96 -5.04 -4.88
C THR A 264 -2.57 -6.44 -4.71
N PRO A 265 -2.78 -7.21 -5.80
CA PRO A 265 -3.28 -8.58 -5.72
C PRO A 265 -2.45 -9.49 -4.81
N SER A 266 -1.18 -9.17 -4.56
CA SER A 266 -0.32 -9.89 -3.59
C SER A 266 -0.84 -9.83 -2.15
N ALA A 267 -1.70 -8.86 -1.81
CA ALA A 267 -2.33 -8.77 -0.49
C ALA A 267 -3.58 -9.64 -0.35
N ILE A 268 -4.14 -10.19 -1.44
CA ILE A 268 -5.40 -10.97 -1.41
C ILE A 268 -5.35 -12.11 -0.37
N PRO A 269 -4.29 -12.94 -0.28
CA PRO A 269 -4.25 -14.02 0.69
C PRO A 269 -4.37 -13.52 2.14
N LEU A 270 -3.68 -12.42 2.46
CA LEU A 270 -3.73 -11.79 3.79
C LEU A 270 -5.14 -11.29 4.13
N LEU A 271 -5.78 -10.64 3.17
CA LEU A 271 -7.14 -10.10 3.31
C LEU A 271 -8.19 -11.21 3.39
N GLN A 272 -7.97 -12.32 2.68
CA GLN A 272 -8.89 -13.45 2.64
C GLN A 272 -8.97 -14.22 3.96
N GLN A 273 -7.83 -14.41 4.61
CA GLN A 273 -7.79 -15.19 5.86
C GLN A 273 -8.43 -14.43 7.02
N ASN A 274 -8.11 -13.14 7.19
CA ASN A 274 -8.36 -12.42 8.45
C ASN A 274 -9.57 -11.47 8.41
N PHE A 275 -9.96 -10.96 7.24
CA PHE A 275 -11.14 -10.10 7.08
C PHE A 275 -12.37 -10.87 6.57
N ARG A 276 -12.42 -12.19 6.80
CA ARG A 276 -13.55 -13.04 6.39
C ARG A 276 -14.82 -12.72 7.17
N GLN A 277 -14.70 -12.40 8.46
CA GLN A 277 -15.84 -12.06 9.32
C GLN A 277 -16.35 -10.62 9.06
N ALA A 278 -15.44 -9.64 9.01
CA ALA A 278 -15.79 -8.25 8.75
C ALA A 278 -16.43 -8.01 7.36
N ARG A 279 -16.07 -8.80 6.35
CA ARG A 279 -16.73 -8.77 5.02
C ARG A 279 -18.11 -9.42 5.01
N ARG A 280 -18.36 -10.44 5.86
CA ARG A 280 -19.68 -11.08 5.98
C ARG A 280 -20.66 -10.22 6.77
N ALA A 281 -20.18 -9.52 7.81
CA ALA A 281 -21.01 -8.67 8.66
C ALA A 281 -21.51 -7.41 7.94
N SER A 282 -20.73 -6.85 7.00
CA SER A 282 -21.05 -5.58 6.34
C SER A 282 -21.71 -5.70 4.97
N GLY A 283 -21.59 -6.83 4.27
CA GLY A 283 -22.09 -7.00 2.90
C GLY A 283 -21.36 -6.15 1.83
N LEU A 284 -20.43 -5.26 2.22
CA LEU A 284 -19.75 -4.31 1.33
C LEU A 284 -18.59 -4.92 0.52
N GLY A 285 -18.16 -6.14 0.85
CA GLY A 285 -17.25 -6.96 0.05
C GLY A 285 -15.86 -6.35 -0.19
N SER A 286 -15.08 -6.91 -1.12
CA SER A 286 -13.84 -6.30 -1.62
C SER A 286 -14.06 -5.72 -3.02
N VAL A 287 -13.54 -4.51 -3.28
CA VAL A 287 -13.55 -3.89 -4.61
C VAL A 287 -12.32 -4.38 -5.38
N VAL A 288 -12.56 -5.10 -6.47
CA VAL A 288 -11.48 -5.47 -7.42
C VAL A 288 -11.30 -4.32 -8.40
N TRP A 289 -10.10 -3.74 -8.39
CA TRP A 289 -9.72 -2.56 -9.16
C TRP A 289 -8.80 -2.96 -10.32
N ASP A 290 -9.35 -3.72 -11.25
CA ASP A 290 -8.59 -4.26 -12.38
C ASP A 290 -8.48 -3.28 -13.55
N ARG A 291 -7.71 -3.68 -14.56
CA ARG A 291 -7.63 -3.05 -15.87
C ARG A 291 -9.02 -2.94 -16.47
N MET A 292 -9.30 -1.80 -17.08
CA MET A 292 -10.54 -1.62 -17.82
C MET A 292 -10.52 -2.54 -19.05
N PRO A 293 -11.57 -3.35 -19.28
CA PRO A 293 -11.71 -4.06 -20.53
C PRO A 293 -11.88 -3.05 -21.67
N ASN A 294 -11.52 -3.43 -22.90
CA ASN A 294 -11.75 -2.59 -24.08
C ASN A 294 -13.23 -2.61 -24.48
N ASP A 295 -14.07 -1.98 -23.66
CA ASP A 295 -15.53 -1.95 -23.77
C ASP A 295 -16.03 -0.53 -24.11
N ALA A 296 -17.34 -0.31 -23.99
CA ALA A 296 -17.93 1.01 -24.20
C ALA A 296 -17.45 2.04 -23.15
N THR A 297 -17.23 1.61 -21.91
CA THR A 297 -16.74 2.44 -20.81
C THR A 297 -15.31 2.94 -21.07
N TRP A 298 -14.44 2.04 -21.52
CA TRP A 298 -13.07 2.38 -21.93
C TRP A 298 -13.05 3.32 -23.13
N ARG A 299 -13.83 3.03 -24.17
CA ARG A 299 -13.94 3.92 -25.34
C ARG A 299 -14.43 5.30 -24.94
N HIS A 300 -15.47 5.39 -24.11
CA HIS A 300 -15.96 6.66 -23.58
C HIS A 300 -14.88 7.44 -22.82
N PHE A 301 -14.16 6.77 -21.93
CA PHE A 301 -13.05 7.36 -21.18
C PHE A 301 -11.96 7.91 -22.12
N VAL A 302 -11.55 7.11 -23.11
CA VAL A 302 -10.53 7.50 -24.09
C VAL A 302 -11.02 8.67 -24.93
N ASP A 303 -12.23 8.63 -25.47
CA ASP A 303 -12.79 9.69 -26.30
C ASP A 303 -12.84 11.04 -25.55
N LYS A 304 -13.29 11.01 -24.28
CA LYS A 304 -13.30 12.21 -23.41
C LYS A 304 -11.90 12.74 -23.13
N MET A 305 -10.96 11.86 -22.82
CA MET A 305 -9.56 12.25 -22.59
C MET A 305 -8.91 12.81 -23.86
N TRP A 306 -9.21 12.20 -25.01
CA TRP A 306 -8.58 12.50 -26.29
C TRP A 306 -8.95 13.88 -26.81
N GLN A 307 -10.08 14.46 -26.41
CA GLN A 307 -10.43 15.86 -26.67
C GLN A 307 -9.34 16.83 -26.18
N TYR A 308 -8.69 16.52 -25.06
CA TYR A 308 -7.59 17.32 -24.51
C TYR A 308 -6.24 16.99 -25.19
N VAL A 309 -6.08 15.78 -25.72
CA VAL A 309 -4.85 15.33 -26.42
C VAL A 309 -4.80 15.82 -27.88
N GLN A 310 -5.89 15.68 -28.64
CA GLN A 310 -5.99 16.16 -30.03
C GLN A 310 -5.73 17.65 -30.11
N ALA A 311 -6.22 18.41 -29.13
CA ALA A 311 -5.94 19.82 -29.02
C ALA A 311 -4.46 20.15 -28.76
N THR A 312 -3.61 19.18 -28.45
CA THR A 312 -2.16 19.40 -28.30
C THR A 312 -1.37 18.83 -29.48
N ILE A 313 -1.87 17.79 -30.15
CA ILE A 313 -1.15 17.06 -31.22
C ILE A 313 -1.56 17.47 -32.64
N ALA A 314 -2.82 17.85 -32.90
CA ALA A 314 -3.29 18.15 -34.27
C ALA A 314 -2.50 19.28 -34.96
N ALA A 315 -1.97 20.24 -34.20
CA ALA A 315 -1.11 21.30 -34.72
C ALA A 315 0.38 20.86 -34.90
N ALA A 316 0.79 19.69 -34.41
CA ALA A 316 2.12 19.13 -34.70
C ALA A 316 2.17 18.41 -36.07
N LEU A 317 1.03 17.89 -36.52
CA LEU A 317 0.90 17.21 -37.82
C LEU A 317 0.45 18.17 -38.95
N GLY A 318 0.14 19.43 -38.63
CA GLY A 318 -0.39 20.44 -39.55
C GLY A 318 0.58 21.55 -39.96
N ALA A 319 1.89 21.40 -39.73
CA ALA A 319 2.92 22.36 -40.15
C ALA A 319 4.11 21.66 -40.83
N SER A 320 3.82 20.87 -41.86
CA SER A 320 4.78 20.57 -42.94
C SER A 320 3.97 20.22 -44.18
N GLY A 321 3.50 21.25 -44.87
CA GLY A 321 3.12 21.12 -46.27
C GLY A 321 4.38 20.86 -47.09
N SER A 322 4.68 19.59 -47.35
CA SER A 322 5.37 19.14 -48.55
C SER A 322 4.93 17.70 -48.80
N GLU A 323 4.16 17.53 -49.87
CA GLU A 323 3.89 16.31 -50.64
C GLU A 323 4.23 14.98 -49.96
N VAL A 324 3.20 14.17 -49.69
CA VAL A 324 3.37 12.73 -49.53
C VAL A 324 3.58 12.15 -50.94
N PRO A 325 4.77 11.64 -51.32
CA PRO A 325 4.90 10.93 -52.57
C PRO A 325 4.29 9.53 -52.40
N PRO A 326 3.75 8.93 -53.47
CA PRO A 326 3.27 7.56 -53.40
C PRO A 326 4.47 6.64 -53.15
N VAL A 327 4.34 5.73 -52.19
CA VAL A 327 5.36 4.70 -51.94
C VAL A 327 5.39 3.76 -53.15
N GLN A 328 6.30 4.06 -54.08
CA GLN A 328 6.75 3.09 -55.07
C GLN A 328 7.74 2.16 -54.39
N ALA A 329 7.36 0.88 -54.32
CA ALA A 329 8.30 -0.21 -54.14
C ALA A 329 9.23 -0.23 -55.36
N ASN A 330 10.53 -0.02 -55.15
CA ASN A 330 11.57 -0.87 -55.75
C ASN A 330 13.00 -0.48 -55.34
N ASN A 331 13.71 -1.50 -54.89
CA ASN A 331 15.07 -1.90 -55.26
C ASN A 331 16.10 -0.79 -55.52
N LEU A 332 17.07 -0.68 -54.61
CA LEU A 332 18.43 -0.33 -54.97
C LEU A 332 19.43 -1.30 -54.33
N THR A 333 20.31 -1.75 -55.21
CA THR A 333 21.30 -2.81 -55.14
C THR A 333 22.61 -2.40 -54.45
N ALA A 334 23.13 -3.34 -53.65
CA ALA A 334 24.50 -3.83 -53.53
C ALA A 334 25.71 -2.87 -53.66
N SER A 335 26.47 -2.76 -52.55
CA SER A 335 27.91 -3.11 -52.38
C SER A 335 28.44 -2.29 -51.18
N GLU A 336 29.08 -2.79 -50.12
CA GLU A 336 30.00 -3.92 -49.97
C GLU A 336 30.10 -4.25 -48.46
N VAL A 337 29.90 -5.51 -48.07
CA VAL A 337 30.19 -6.04 -46.72
C VAL A 337 31.28 -7.09 -46.86
N PRO A 338 32.32 -7.12 -46.01
CA PRO A 338 33.32 -8.16 -46.06
C PRO A 338 32.70 -9.51 -45.69
N LYS A 339 33.01 -10.52 -46.51
CA LYS A 339 32.63 -11.92 -46.36
C LYS A 339 33.02 -12.50 -44.99
N GLY A 340 32.04 -13.08 -44.31
CA GLY A 340 32.20 -13.97 -43.17
C GLY A 340 30.84 -14.59 -42.82
N ALA A 341 30.52 -15.72 -43.47
CA ALA A 341 29.23 -16.39 -43.40
C ALA A 341 29.00 -17.12 -42.06
N SER A 342 27.79 -16.99 -41.49
CA SER A 342 27.07 -18.13 -40.88
C SER A 342 25.57 -17.83 -40.85
N GLU A 343 24.77 -18.74 -41.40
CA GLU A 343 23.30 -18.72 -41.46
C GLU A 343 22.68 -18.36 -40.09
N SER A 344 21.72 -17.43 -40.09
CA SER A 344 20.94 -17.08 -38.90
C SER A 344 19.95 -18.21 -38.59
N ASP A 345 20.15 -18.87 -37.46
CA ASP A 345 19.35 -20.00 -37.02
C ASP A 345 17.91 -19.57 -36.68
N PRO A 346 16.87 -20.15 -37.31
CA PRO A 346 15.48 -19.72 -37.11
C PRO A 346 15.01 -19.84 -35.64
N ILE A 347 15.66 -20.69 -34.85
CA ILE A 347 15.38 -20.84 -33.42
C ILE A 347 15.90 -19.63 -32.62
N LEU A 348 17.01 -19.03 -33.01
CA LEU A 348 17.57 -17.84 -32.37
C LEU A 348 16.68 -16.61 -32.59
N GLU A 349 16.11 -16.49 -33.79
CA GLU A 349 15.18 -15.41 -34.13
C GLU A 349 13.87 -15.52 -33.32
N ALA A 350 13.36 -16.74 -33.15
CA ALA A 350 12.21 -17.00 -32.28
C ALA A 350 12.50 -16.65 -30.81
N LEU A 351 13.68 -16.99 -30.28
CA LEU A 351 14.08 -16.66 -28.90
C LEU A 351 14.24 -15.14 -28.69
N ASN A 352 14.77 -14.42 -29.68
CA ASN A 352 14.85 -12.96 -29.65
C ASN A 352 13.44 -12.33 -29.63
N SER A 353 12.48 -12.89 -30.38
CA SER A 353 11.08 -12.41 -30.34
C SER A 353 10.40 -12.63 -28.98
N LEU A 354 10.87 -13.60 -28.20
CA LEU A 354 10.43 -13.88 -26.83
C LEU A 354 11.19 -13.07 -25.76
N GLY A 355 12.08 -12.16 -26.19
CA GLY A 355 12.81 -11.24 -25.30
C GLY A 355 14.09 -11.81 -24.69
N VAL A 356 14.62 -12.92 -25.21
CA VAL A 356 15.94 -13.44 -24.84
C VAL A 356 17.01 -12.67 -25.61
N ALA A 357 18.09 -12.25 -24.96
CA ALA A 357 19.20 -11.58 -25.63
C ALA A 357 20.01 -12.55 -26.51
N ASP A 358 20.55 -12.09 -27.64
CA ASP A 358 21.17 -12.94 -28.68
C ASP A 358 22.35 -13.78 -28.17
N ASP A 359 23.16 -13.20 -27.28
CA ASP A 359 24.29 -13.86 -26.62
C ASP A 359 23.85 -15.01 -25.71
N VAL A 360 22.78 -14.80 -24.93
CA VAL A 360 22.16 -15.83 -24.09
C VAL A 360 21.47 -16.89 -24.94
N GLY A 361 20.79 -16.48 -26.02
CA GLY A 361 20.11 -17.37 -26.96
C GLY A 361 21.07 -18.36 -27.63
N ARG A 362 22.25 -17.89 -28.07
CA ARG A 362 23.30 -18.75 -28.69
C ARG A 362 23.84 -19.79 -27.73
N VAL A 363 24.05 -19.44 -26.46
CA VAL A 363 24.53 -20.36 -25.44
C VAL A 363 23.48 -21.44 -25.15
N LEU A 364 22.22 -21.04 -24.96
CA LEU A 364 21.12 -21.96 -24.69
C LEU A 364 20.85 -22.91 -25.87
N LEU A 365 20.95 -22.42 -27.10
CA LEU A 365 20.78 -23.24 -28.29
C LEU A 365 21.90 -24.27 -28.46
N THR A 366 23.14 -23.87 -28.17
CA THR A 366 24.31 -24.76 -28.23
C THR A 366 24.22 -25.87 -27.18
N GLU A 367 23.82 -25.53 -25.96
CA GLU A 367 23.60 -26.50 -24.88
C GLU A 367 22.43 -27.46 -25.19
N ALA A 368 21.32 -26.95 -25.73
CA ALA A 368 20.15 -27.77 -26.06
C ALA A 368 20.45 -28.76 -27.19
N ARG A 369 21.21 -28.35 -28.21
CA ARG A 369 21.65 -29.24 -29.30
C ARG A 369 22.66 -30.29 -28.86
N ALA A 370 23.54 -29.96 -27.91
CA ALA A 370 24.47 -30.92 -27.32
C ALA A 370 23.76 -32.02 -26.52
N GLN A 371 22.63 -31.69 -25.88
CA GLN A 371 21.85 -32.65 -25.09
C GLN A 371 20.90 -33.48 -25.96
N HIS A 372 20.43 -32.94 -27.09
CA HIS A 372 19.52 -33.62 -28.01
C HIS A 372 19.95 -33.43 -29.48
N PRO A 373 20.94 -34.19 -29.97
CA PRO A 373 21.56 -33.98 -31.29
C PRO A 373 20.65 -34.24 -32.50
N SER A 374 19.49 -34.90 -32.31
CA SER A 374 18.57 -35.33 -33.37
C SER A 374 17.12 -34.90 -33.12
N ALA A 375 16.88 -33.94 -32.21
CA ALA A 375 15.52 -33.52 -31.86
C ALA A 375 14.95 -32.46 -32.81
N ASP A 376 13.63 -32.57 -33.04
CA ASP A 376 12.83 -31.67 -33.86
C ASP A 376 12.89 -30.21 -33.32
N PRO A 377 12.92 -29.15 -34.16
CA PRO A 377 13.12 -27.76 -33.70
C PRO A 377 12.15 -27.28 -32.62
N LEU A 378 10.91 -27.79 -32.62
CA LEU A 378 9.91 -27.49 -31.60
C LEU A 378 10.26 -28.08 -30.22
N LEU A 379 10.87 -29.27 -30.18
CA LEU A 379 11.34 -29.89 -28.95
C LEU A 379 12.55 -29.12 -28.36
N VAL A 380 13.42 -28.60 -29.23
CA VAL A 380 14.55 -27.76 -28.80
C VAL A 380 14.05 -26.45 -28.19
N VAL A 381 13.06 -25.79 -28.81
CA VAL A 381 12.44 -24.57 -28.25
C VAL A 381 11.71 -24.86 -26.94
N ALA A 382 10.99 -25.98 -26.85
CA ALA A 382 10.30 -26.39 -25.62
C ALA A 382 11.28 -26.65 -24.46
N ALA A 383 12.41 -27.33 -24.72
CA ALA A 383 13.45 -27.56 -23.73
C ALA A 383 14.09 -26.26 -23.24
N ILE A 384 14.33 -25.30 -24.14
CA ILE A 384 14.85 -23.97 -23.80
C ILE A 384 13.83 -23.17 -22.98
N ALA A 385 12.55 -23.20 -23.36
CA ALA A 385 11.47 -22.53 -22.63
C ALA A 385 11.28 -23.11 -21.22
N GLU A 386 11.35 -24.44 -21.05
CA GLU A 386 11.28 -25.10 -19.75
C GLU A 386 12.48 -24.72 -18.86
N LYS A 387 13.67 -24.61 -19.45
CA LYS A 387 14.90 -24.19 -18.74
C LYS A 387 14.85 -22.72 -18.31
N LEU A 388 14.24 -21.84 -19.11
CA LEU A 388 14.00 -20.43 -18.77
C LEU A 388 12.89 -20.27 -17.72
N ALA A 389 11.88 -21.15 -17.72
CA ALA A 389 10.78 -21.14 -16.76
C ALA A 389 11.18 -21.67 -15.36
N ARG A 390 12.20 -22.54 -15.29
CA ARG A 390 12.77 -22.97 -14.00
C ARG A 390 13.60 -21.83 -13.42
N SER A 391 13.13 -21.26 -12.29
CA SER A 391 13.93 -20.30 -11.51
C SER A 391 15.32 -20.89 -11.22
N PRO A 392 16.41 -20.10 -11.31
CA PRO A 392 17.74 -20.64 -11.18
C PRO A 392 17.88 -21.33 -9.82
N VAL A 393 18.32 -22.58 -9.83
CA VAL A 393 18.81 -23.23 -8.62
C VAL A 393 19.93 -22.33 -8.10
N ARG A 394 19.74 -21.74 -6.92
CA ARG A 394 20.83 -21.06 -6.20
C ARG A 394 21.89 -22.13 -5.89
N SER A 395 22.87 -22.28 -6.78
CA SER A 395 24.14 -22.87 -6.39
C SER A 395 24.71 -21.95 -5.31
N LYS A 396 24.94 -22.50 -4.11
CA LYS A 396 25.74 -21.81 -3.11
C LYS A 396 27.08 -21.53 -3.78
N LYS A 397 27.41 -20.25 -4.01
CA LYS A 397 28.79 -19.88 -4.36
C LYS A 397 29.71 -20.58 -3.35
N PRO A 398 30.74 -21.32 -3.78
CA PRO A 398 31.75 -21.77 -2.83
C PRO A 398 32.25 -20.51 -2.12
N ARG A 399 32.16 -20.53 -0.79
CA ARG A 399 32.62 -19.44 0.05
C ARG A 399 34.08 -19.22 -0.35
N ALA A 400 34.41 -18.04 -0.88
CA ALA A 400 35.81 -17.65 -0.98
C ALA A 400 36.44 -17.94 0.38
N PRO A 401 37.59 -18.65 0.46
CA PRO A 401 38.23 -18.87 1.74
C PRO A 401 38.40 -17.49 2.35
N LYS A 402 37.78 -17.27 3.52
CA LYS A 402 38.09 -16.11 4.33
C LYS A 402 39.60 -16.19 4.50
N GLN A 403 40.34 -15.23 3.93
CA GLN A 403 41.62 -14.88 4.52
C GLN A 403 41.26 -14.46 5.94
N SER A 404 41.44 -15.38 6.87
CA SER A 404 41.54 -15.05 8.26
C SER A 404 42.81 -14.22 8.37
N GLU A 405 42.68 -12.91 8.27
CA GLU A 405 43.57 -12.06 9.04
C GLU A 405 43.50 -12.59 10.46
N ALA A 406 44.60 -13.21 10.91
CA ALA A 406 44.75 -13.62 12.28
C ALA A 406 44.71 -12.34 13.11
N ILE A 407 43.51 -12.00 13.60
CA ILE A 407 43.38 -11.08 14.72
C ILE A 407 44.12 -11.79 15.85
N VAL A 408 45.33 -11.31 16.15
CA VAL A 408 46.05 -11.66 17.38
C VAL A 408 45.15 -11.18 18.51
N GLN A 409 44.31 -12.08 19.01
CA GLN A 409 43.47 -11.80 20.17
C GLN A 409 44.38 -11.68 21.38
N PRO A 410 44.30 -10.59 22.16
CA PRO A 410 45.18 -10.38 23.31
C PRO A 410 45.04 -11.53 24.31
N GLU A 411 46.14 -11.91 24.96
CA GLU A 411 46.21 -13.04 25.90
C GLU A 411 45.25 -12.94 27.11
N SER A 412 44.59 -11.80 27.28
CA SER A 412 43.62 -11.51 28.33
C SER A 412 42.14 -11.73 27.94
N ASP A 413 41.83 -12.43 26.84
CA ASP A 413 40.44 -12.72 26.48
C ASP A 413 39.81 -13.73 27.47
N LEU A 414 38.86 -13.22 28.28
CA LEU A 414 38.09 -13.97 29.27
C LEU A 414 37.47 -15.25 28.73
N ARG A 415 37.10 -15.26 27.44
CA ARG A 415 36.45 -16.41 26.82
C ARG A 415 37.39 -17.60 26.70
N ARG A 416 38.68 -17.38 26.44
CA ARG A 416 39.68 -18.47 26.39
C ARG A 416 39.95 -19.05 27.77
N ILE A 417 40.03 -18.20 28.79
CA ILE A 417 40.29 -18.64 30.16
C ILE A 417 39.15 -19.53 30.66
N VAL A 418 37.89 -19.11 30.41
CA VAL A 418 36.71 -19.90 30.78
C VAL A 418 36.61 -21.18 29.95
N GLU A 419 36.92 -21.14 28.65
CA GLU A 419 36.90 -22.35 27.80
C GLU A 419 37.97 -23.36 28.22
N ALA A 420 39.20 -22.91 28.53
CA ALA A 420 40.28 -23.77 29.03
C ALA A 420 39.94 -24.37 30.41
N GLY A 421 39.35 -23.57 31.30
CA GLY A 421 38.88 -24.06 32.58
C GLY A 421 37.75 -25.07 32.47
N ARG A 422 36.82 -24.87 31.52
CA ARG A 422 35.76 -25.83 31.20
C ARG A 422 36.31 -27.17 30.71
N ILE A 423 37.34 -27.14 29.85
CA ILE A 423 38.04 -28.35 29.39
C ILE A 423 38.74 -29.05 30.56
N ALA A 424 39.24 -28.29 31.53
CA ALA A 424 39.83 -28.81 32.77
C ALA A 424 38.79 -29.15 33.87
N GLY A 425 37.49 -29.13 33.57
CA GLY A 425 36.41 -29.50 34.50
C GLY A 425 36.11 -28.46 35.60
N ARG A 426 36.61 -27.23 35.48
CA ARG A 426 36.36 -26.13 36.41
C ARG A 426 35.14 -25.31 36.00
N SER A 427 34.48 -24.69 36.98
CA SER A 427 33.43 -23.72 36.72
C SER A 427 34.01 -22.43 36.13
N ALA A 428 33.16 -21.64 35.45
CA ALA A 428 33.59 -20.36 34.88
C ALA A 428 34.14 -19.40 35.94
N TYR A 429 33.62 -19.48 37.17
CA TYR A 429 34.07 -18.66 38.31
C TYR A 429 35.47 -19.05 38.79
N GLU A 430 35.72 -20.35 38.99
CA GLU A 430 37.04 -20.86 39.39
C GLU A 430 38.12 -20.60 38.33
N SER A 431 37.71 -20.58 37.06
CA SER A 431 38.61 -20.33 35.93
C SER A 431 39.13 -18.89 35.93
N LEU A 432 38.40 -17.95 36.53
CA LEU A 432 38.73 -16.52 36.55
C LEU A 432 39.30 -16.04 37.90
N LEU A 433 39.39 -16.93 38.89
CA LEU A 433 39.87 -16.65 40.23
C LEU A 433 41.41 -16.53 40.27
N GLY A 434 41.95 -15.48 40.88
CA GLY A 434 43.41 -15.32 41.09
C GLY A 434 44.16 -14.54 39.99
N GLY A 435 43.44 -13.99 39.02
CA GLY A 435 44.01 -13.06 38.03
C GLY A 435 43.06 -11.94 37.59
N ILE A 436 41.74 -12.18 37.67
CA ILE A 436 40.71 -11.22 37.18
C ILE A 436 39.62 -11.00 38.23
N ILE A 437 39.22 -12.05 38.95
CA ILE A 437 38.24 -11.98 40.04
C ILE A 437 38.94 -12.28 41.37
N LYS A 438 38.77 -11.40 42.36
CA LYS A 438 39.24 -11.62 43.73
C LYS A 438 38.21 -12.44 44.51
N PRO A 439 38.65 -13.31 45.44
CA PRO A 439 37.72 -14.04 46.28
C PRO A 439 36.97 -13.09 47.22
N PRO A 440 35.65 -13.30 47.44
CA PRO A 440 34.77 -12.37 48.15
C PRO A 440 35.11 -12.14 49.64
N LEU A 441 36.01 -12.94 50.22
CA LEU A 441 36.45 -12.79 51.62
C LEU A 441 37.78 -12.01 51.77
N ALA A 442 38.42 -11.60 50.67
CA ALA A 442 39.69 -10.85 50.73
C ALA A 442 39.52 -9.35 50.97
N GLU A 443 38.31 -8.79 50.92
CA GLU A 443 38.03 -7.37 51.21
C GLU A 443 37.60 -7.11 52.66
N ILE A 444 37.47 -8.15 53.50
CA ILE A 444 37.08 -8.00 54.91
C ILE A 444 38.32 -7.96 55.85
N ALA A 445 39.54 -8.14 55.31
CA ALA A 445 40.78 -8.17 56.09
C ALA A 445 41.90 -7.26 55.53
N ALA A 446 41.54 -6.12 54.93
CA ALA A 446 42.49 -5.09 54.48
C ALA A 446 42.15 -3.72 55.09
#